data_AF-A0A7C2EW94-F1
#
_entry.id   AF-A0A7C2EW94-F1
#
_cell.length_a   1.000
_cell.length_b   1.000
_cell.length_c   1.000
_cell.angle_alpha   90.00
_cell.angle_beta   90.00
_cell.angle_gamma   90.00
#
_symmetry.space_group_name_H-M   'P 1'
#
loop_
_entity.id
_entity.type
_entity.pdbx_description
1 polymer ?
#
loop_
_entity_poly.entity_id
_entity_poly.type
_entity_poly.pdbx_seq_one_letter_code
_entity_poly.pdbx_strand_id
1 'polypeptide(L)'
;MRNRMQTSMTLNLAKHGLPSAIVETLHLQAKQAPPPSPWMGEGGDGGEKFGDPTPTSVLPRQRGRMMRCCRLLLVVAVLVLGACGQRPPATTAEVVVVSQPAIPSDPTDGAWQNVPVHASPLMLQDIVEPRLLKASTAEVRVRAITDGTRLAFRIDWTDPTRDDLPGVARFSDAVAVQLPATVAADAPAPQMGEKGRAVEITFWRASWQATVDGRKESITELYPGASVDHYPFEAASLEKGSAAQREMAARYAPALALGNRMAGPRERPVEDLIAEGPGTVTTARSTDSNGRGQRTDTGWSVVISRTLPRGMSPGKRSQVAFAVWEGTHQEAGARKMRTGWVPIVVEAKK
;
A
#
# COMPACT_ATOMS: atom_id res chain seq x y z
N MET A 1 9.01 -52.42 -23.97
CA MET A 1 8.09 -53.03 -24.95
C MET A 1 6.84 -52.17 -25.06
N ARG A 2 6.21 -52.17 -26.23
CA ARG A 2 5.39 -51.10 -26.85
C ARG A 2 3.99 -50.88 -26.23
N ASN A 3 3.57 -49.60 -26.24
CA ASN A 3 2.26 -49.02 -26.54
C ASN A 3 0.98 -49.89 -26.44
N ARG A 4 -0.03 -49.40 -25.70
CA ARG A 4 -1.25 -48.79 -26.27
C ARG A 4 -2.21 -48.15 -25.24
N MET A 5 -2.57 -46.90 -25.57
CA MET A 5 -3.89 -46.25 -25.52
C MET A 5 -4.51 -45.75 -24.19
N GLN A 6 -4.60 -44.42 -24.17
CA GLN A 6 -5.55 -43.56 -23.47
C GLN A 6 -7.00 -44.03 -23.61
N THR A 7 -7.85 -43.75 -22.61
CA THR A 7 -9.00 -42.83 -22.68
C THR A 7 -9.60 -42.68 -21.28
N SER A 8 -9.84 -41.44 -20.85
CA SER A 8 -10.43 -41.08 -19.56
C SER A 8 -11.74 -40.31 -19.78
N MET A 9 -12.60 -40.37 -18.78
CA MET A 9 -13.73 -39.48 -18.44
C MET A 9 -15.03 -39.53 -19.28
N THR A 10 -16.07 -40.05 -18.64
CA THR A 10 -17.42 -39.47 -18.71
C THR A 10 -18.15 -39.79 -17.41
N LEU A 11 -18.37 -38.79 -16.53
CA LEU A 11 -19.37 -38.90 -15.46
C LEU A 11 -20.04 -37.54 -15.20
N ASN A 12 -21.31 -37.49 -15.56
CA ASN A 12 -22.43 -36.76 -14.95
C ASN A 12 -22.24 -35.32 -14.47
N LEU A 13 -22.70 -34.36 -15.30
CA LEU A 13 -23.30 -33.10 -14.83
C LEU A 13 -24.75 -33.02 -15.30
N ALA A 14 -25.69 -33.24 -14.38
CA ALA A 14 -27.07 -32.79 -14.51
C ALA A 14 -27.68 -32.65 -13.11
N LYS A 15 -27.48 -31.49 -12.48
CA LYS A 15 -28.33 -30.96 -11.41
C LYS A 15 -28.02 -29.48 -11.21
N HIS A 16 -29.09 -28.68 -11.21
CA HIS A 16 -29.18 -27.24 -10.97
C HIS A 16 -28.98 -26.34 -12.21
N GLY A 17 -30.13 -25.92 -12.74
CA GLY A 17 -30.27 -25.10 -13.94
C GLY A 17 -29.67 -23.71 -13.83
N LEU A 18 -29.07 -23.28 -14.93
CA LEU A 18 -28.73 -21.90 -15.26
C LEU A 18 -29.16 -21.63 -16.72
N PRO A 19 -29.60 -20.41 -17.04
CA PRO A 19 -30.23 -20.09 -18.33
C PRO A 19 -29.25 -20.03 -19.52
N SER A 20 -29.80 -20.45 -20.66
CA SER A 20 -29.20 -20.58 -21.99
C SER A 20 -28.81 -19.25 -22.62
N ALA A 21 -27.54 -18.82 -22.49
CA ALA A 21 -26.93 -17.80 -23.37
C ALA A 21 -25.38 -17.77 -23.36
N ILE A 22 -24.68 -18.81 -22.86
CA ILE A 22 -23.19 -18.85 -22.84
C ILE A 22 -22.69 -20.26 -23.21
N VAL A 23 -23.16 -20.80 -24.33
CA VAL A 23 -22.63 -22.07 -24.89
C VAL A 23 -22.13 -21.90 -26.33
N GLU A 24 -22.33 -20.73 -26.96
CA GLU A 24 -22.07 -20.55 -28.40
C GLU A 24 -20.81 -19.74 -28.77
N THR A 25 -19.94 -19.40 -27.80
CA THR A 25 -18.74 -18.56 -28.09
C THR A 25 -17.40 -19.28 -27.85
N LEU A 26 -17.40 -20.54 -27.38
CA LEU A 26 -16.18 -21.33 -27.17
C LEU A 26 -15.84 -22.34 -28.28
N HIS A 27 -16.63 -22.37 -29.37
CA HIS A 27 -16.42 -23.30 -30.49
C HIS A 27 -15.75 -22.69 -31.74
N LEU A 28 -15.27 -21.45 -31.68
CA LEU A 28 -14.82 -20.70 -32.87
C LEU A 28 -13.35 -20.21 -32.89
N GLN A 29 -12.48 -20.64 -31.96
CA GLN A 29 -11.05 -20.28 -32.01
C GLN A 29 -10.05 -21.46 -31.98
N ALA A 30 -10.51 -22.71 -32.10
CA ALA A 30 -9.62 -23.88 -32.18
C ALA A 30 -9.33 -24.36 -33.63
N LYS A 31 -9.28 -23.43 -34.60
CA LYS A 31 -8.86 -23.71 -35.99
C LYS A 31 -7.87 -22.66 -36.47
N GLN A 32 -6.62 -22.76 -36.03
CA GLN A 32 -5.44 -22.21 -36.72
C GLN A 32 -4.16 -22.67 -35.99
N ALA A 33 -3.61 -23.81 -36.42
CA ALA A 33 -2.23 -24.20 -36.13
C ALA A 33 -1.70 -25.05 -37.31
N PRO A 34 -0.53 -24.73 -37.90
CA PRO A 34 0.02 -25.46 -39.04
C PRO A 34 0.75 -26.74 -38.62
N PRO A 35 0.82 -27.78 -39.47
CA PRO A 35 1.49 -29.05 -39.15
C PRO A 35 3.01 -29.00 -39.37
N PRO A 36 3.79 -29.89 -38.72
CA PRO A 36 5.25 -29.95 -38.83
C PRO A 36 5.75 -30.69 -40.10
N SER A 37 6.98 -30.37 -40.50
CA SER A 37 7.70 -30.77 -41.71
C SER A 37 8.21 -32.23 -41.72
N PRO A 38 8.37 -32.85 -42.91
CA PRO A 38 9.06 -34.13 -43.06
C PRO A 38 10.51 -33.99 -43.56
N TRP A 39 11.36 -34.91 -43.11
CA TRP A 39 12.76 -35.08 -43.51
C TRP A 39 12.89 -35.80 -44.87
N MET A 40 13.86 -35.38 -45.69
CA MET A 40 14.54 -36.20 -46.71
C MET A 40 16.05 -36.07 -46.48
N GLY A 41 16.76 -37.20 -46.59
CA GLY A 41 18.22 -37.26 -46.59
C GLY A 41 18.76 -37.59 -47.98
N GLU A 42 20.04 -37.26 -48.16
CA GLU A 42 21.03 -37.70 -49.16
C GLU A 42 22.33 -36.98 -48.73
N GLY A 43 23.55 -37.49 -48.72
CA GLY A 43 24.18 -38.73 -49.18
C GLY A 43 25.68 -38.41 -49.41
N GLY A 44 26.58 -39.29 -48.93
CA GLY A 44 27.99 -39.47 -49.39
C GLY A 44 29.02 -38.38 -49.01
N ASP A 45 30.33 -38.64 -48.89
CA ASP A 45 31.16 -39.85 -49.04
C ASP A 45 32.62 -39.52 -48.62
N GLY A 46 33.43 -40.55 -48.37
CA GLY A 46 34.91 -40.53 -48.29
C GLY A 46 35.47 -40.41 -46.86
N GLY A 47 36.03 -41.46 -46.23
CA GLY A 47 37.23 -42.22 -46.64
C GLY A 47 38.46 -41.49 -46.09
N GLU A 48 39.45 -42.03 -45.38
CA GLU A 48 39.99 -43.38 -45.21
C GLU A 48 40.90 -43.42 -43.95
N LYS A 49 41.44 -44.62 -43.69
CA LYS A 49 42.10 -45.16 -42.50
C LYS A 49 43.55 -44.72 -42.23
N PHE A 50 44.07 -45.30 -41.13
CA PHE A 50 45.47 -45.47 -40.67
C PHE A 50 45.98 -44.36 -39.75
N GLY A 51 46.65 -44.61 -38.63
CA GLY A 51 47.15 -45.83 -37.98
C GLY A 51 47.89 -45.37 -36.72
N ASP A 52 47.91 -46.18 -35.66
CA ASP A 52 48.67 -45.88 -34.43
C ASP A 52 50.16 -46.23 -34.65
N PRO A 53 51.13 -45.48 -34.09
CA PRO A 53 51.58 -45.82 -32.74
C PRO A 53 52.08 -44.65 -31.85
N THR A 54 52.08 -44.93 -30.55
CA THR A 54 52.69 -44.24 -29.39
C THR A 54 54.21 -43.93 -29.54
N PRO A 55 54.86 -43.31 -28.51
CA PRO A 55 54.84 -41.91 -28.07
C PRO A 55 56.26 -41.30 -28.18
N THR A 56 56.48 -40.01 -27.86
CA THR A 56 57.65 -39.50 -27.09
C THR A 56 57.66 -37.96 -27.05
N SER A 57 57.96 -37.47 -25.86
CA SER A 57 58.15 -36.10 -25.37
C SER A 57 58.84 -35.08 -26.29
N VAL A 58 58.31 -33.85 -26.34
CA VAL A 58 59.10 -32.59 -26.36
C VAL A 58 58.25 -31.45 -25.76
N LEU A 59 58.71 -30.84 -24.65
CA LEU A 59 58.20 -29.55 -24.15
C LEU A 59 58.66 -28.41 -25.08
N PRO A 60 57.84 -27.37 -25.29
CA PRO A 60 58.40 -26.05 -24.99
C PRO A 60 57.44 -25.01 -24.38
N ARG A 61 58.03 -24.29 -23.42
CA ARG A 61 57.97 -22.84 -23.16
C ARG A 61 56.60 -22.15 -23.04
N GLN A 62 56.30 -21.80 -21.79
CA GLN A 62 55.47 -20.67 -21.40
C GLN A 62 55.96 -19.34 -22.00
N ARG A 63 55.04 -18.58 -22.59
CA ARG A 63 55.06 -17.11 -22.60
C ARG A 63 53.63 -16.57 -22.46
N GLY A 64 53.40 -15.74 -21.44
CA GLY A 64 52.38 -14.68 -21.47
C GLY A 64 51.00 -14.98 -20.88
N ARG A 65 50.88 -15.16 -19.56
CA ARG A 65 49.59 -15.05 -18.83
C ARG A 65 49.78 -14.40 -17.45
N MET A 66 50.34 -13.18 -17.39
CA MET A 66 50.51 -12.49 -16.11
C MET A 66 50.05 -11.03 -16.11
N MET A 67 49.00 -10.71 -16.89
CA MET A 67 48.44 -9.34 -16.93
C MET A 67 46.91 -9.30 -17.07
N ARG A 68 46.19 -10.42 -16.89
CA ARG A 68 44.71 -10.44 -16.89
C ARG A 68 44.09 -10.79 -15.53
N CYS A 69 44.84 -11.40 -14.60
CA CYS A 69 44.29 -11.75 -13.28
C CYS A 69 44.17 -10.55 -12.32
N CYS A 70 45.07 -9.55 -12.39
CA CYS A 70 45.01 -8.41 -11.45
C CYS A 70 43.84 -7.44 -11.71
N ARG A 71 43.34 -7.32 -12.95
CA ARG A 71 42.15 -6.48 -13.23
C ARG A 71 40.84 -7.18 -12.87
N LEU A 72 40.78 -8.52 -12.94
CA LEU A 72 39.59 -9.28 -12.58
C LEU A 72 39.41 -9.38 -11.06
N LEU A 73 40.51 -9.51 -10.30
CA LEU A 73 40.48 -9.53 -8.82
C LEU A 73 40.11 -8.17 -8.21
N LEU A 74 40.47 -7.05 -8.85
CA LEU A 74 40.16 -5.71 -8.36
C LEU A 74 38.70 -5.31 -8.62
N VAL A 75 38.08 -5.80 -9.70
CA VAL A 75 36.63 -5.60 -9.98
C VAL A 75 35.75 -6.44 -9.05
N VAL A 76 36.18 -7.65 -8.67
CA VAL A 76 35.46 -8.47 -7.68
C VAL A 76 35.60 -7.89 -6.26
N ALA A 77 36.76 -7.35 -5.90
CA ALA A 77 36.93 -6.68 -4.60
C ALA A 77 36.08 -5.40 -4.47
N VAL A 78 35.88 -4.65 -5.56
CA VAL A 78 35.02 -3.44 -5.59
C VAL A 78 33.52 -3.81 -5.59
N LEU A 79 33.13 -4.95 -6.17
CA LEU A 79 31.75 -5.44 -6.12
C LEU A 79 31.36 -6.05 -4.75
N VAL A 80 32.33 -6.52 -3.96
CA VAL A 80 32.07 -7.05 -2.60
C VAL A 80 32.04 -5.95 -1.54
N LEU A 81 32.69 -4.80 -1.77
CA LEU A 81 32.66 -3.65 -0.85
C LEU A 81 31.49 -2.68 -1.10
N GLY A 82 30.78 -2.81 -2.23
CA GLY A 82 29.60 -1.98 -2.57
C GLY A 82 28.29 -2.47 -1.95
N ALA A 83 28.25 -3.69 -1.41
CA ALA A 83 27.13 -4.17 -0.61
C ALA A 83 27.33 -3.72 0.84
N CYS A 84 27.23 -2.41 1.09
CA CYS A 84 26.93 -1.91 2.42
C CYS A 84 25.61 -2.54 2.84
N GLY A 85 25.70 -3.64 3.58
CA GLY A 85 24.56 -4.37 4.10
C GLY A 85 23.73 -3.44 4.97
N GLN A 86 22.61 -2.97 4.43
CA GLN A 86 21.54 -2.43 5.25
C GLN A 86 21.04 -3.60 6.11
N ARG A 87 21.50 -3.66 7.36
CA ARG A 87 20.96 -4.60 8.34
C ARG A 87 19.45 -4.32 8.40
N PRO A 88 18.59 -5.34 8.21
CA PRO A 88 17.16 -5.14 8.29
C PRO A 88 16.82 -4.50 9.64
N PRO A 89 15.92 -3.51 9.69
CA PRO A 89 15.57 -2.84 10.92
C PRO A 89 15.06 -3.85 11.95
N ALA A 90 15.42 -3.65 13.21
CA ALA A 90 15.03 -4.56 14.29
C ALA A 90 13.51 -4.67 14.39
N THR A 91 12.99 -5.89 14.60
CA THR A 91 11.57 -6.12 14.85
C THR A 91 11.28 -6.09 16.36
N THR A 92 10.21 -5.41 16.77
CA THR A 92 9.85 -5.26 18.20
C THR A 92 8.42 -5.71 18.48
N ALA A 93 8.18 -6.24 19.69
CA ALA A 93 6.86 -6.67 20.14
C ALA A 93 5.90 -5.50 20.45
N GLU A 94 6.43 -4.28 20.54
CA GLU A 94 5.71 -3.04 20.79
C GLU A 94 6.20 -1.94 19.85
N VAL A 95 5.46 -0.84 19.74
CA VAL A 95 5.86 0.32 18.96
C VAL A 95 6.92 1.11 19.75
N VAL A 96 8.17 1.08 19.29
CA VAL A 96 9.26 1.86 19.87
C VAL A 96 9.37 3.19 19.13
N VAL A 97 9.18 4.30 19.84
CA VAL A 97 9.33 5.65 19.31
C VAL A 97 10.77 6.11 19.50
N VAL A 98 11.47 6.32 18.39
CA VAL A 98 12.85 6.79 18.35
C VAL A 98 12.90 8.32 18.38
N SER A 99 13.79 8.89 19.19
CA SER A 99 13.98 10.34 19.24
C SER A 99 14.87 10.80 18.09
N GLN A 100 14.43 11.78 17.31
CA GLN A 100 15.22 12.42 16.26
C GLN A 100 15.10 13.95 16.31
N PRO A 101 16.04 14.72 15.74
CA PRO A 101 15.97 16.19 15.75
C PRO A 101 14.79 16.78 14.99
N ALA A 102 14.24 16.04 14.02
CA ALA A 102 13.12 16.47 13.19
C ALA A 102 12.23 15.29 12.82
N ILE A 103 10.96 15.58 12.53
CA ILE A 103 10.01 14.61 12.03
C ILE A 103 10.10 14.51 10.49
N PRO A 104 10.34 13.33 9.91
CA PRO A 104 10.26 13.15 8.47
C PRO A 104 8.81 13.31 7.99
N SER A 105 8.63 14.01 6.87
CA SER A 105 7.31 14.23 6.24
C SER A 105 7.01 13.20 5.14
N ASP A 106 8.03 12.51 4.62
CA ASP A 106 7.90 11.54 3.53
C ASP A 106 8.18 10.10 4.02
N PRO A 107 7.40 9.09 3.59
CA PRO A 107 7.63 7.70 3.94
C PRO A 107 8.99 7.14 3.48
N THR A 108 9.58 7.72 2.43
CA THR A 108 10.87 7.28 1.85
C THR A 108 12.09 7.91 2.51
N ASP A 109 11.89 8.83 3.46
CA ASP A 109 12.99 9.50 4.15
C ASP A 109 13.96 8.49 4.82
N GLY A 110 15.26 8.75 4.68
CA GLY A 110 16.33 7.95 5.26
C GLY A 110 16.26 7.85 6.79
N ALA A 111 15.62 8.82 7.45
CA ALA A 111 15.37 8.83 8.90
C ALA A 111 14.66 7.55 9.38
N TRP A 112 13.88 6.89 8.53
CA TRP A 112 13.15 5.67 8.85
C TRP A 112 14.00 4.38 8.86
N GLN A 113 15.19 4.39 8.24
CA GLN A 113 15.97 3.18 7.97
C GLN A 113 16.38 2.43 9.25
N ASN A 114 16.72 3.17 10.31
CA ASN A 114 17.18 2.60 11.58
C ASN A 114 16.11 2.56 12.67
N VAL A 115 14.85 2.85 12.32
CA VAL A 115 13.75 2.83 13.28
C VAL A 115 13.19 1.40 13.38
N PRO A 116 13.06 0.84 14.59
CA PRO A 116 12.48 -0.49 14.78
C PRO A 116 11.08 -0.62 14.19
N VAL A 117 10.78 -1.79 13.65
CA VAL A 117 9.50 -2.11 13.04
C VAL A 117 8.68 -2.96 14.00
N HIS A 118 7.47 -2.52 14.30
CA HIS A 118 6.45 -3.35 14.92
C HIS A 118 5.49 -3.86 13.85
N ALA A 119 5.40 -5.18 13.67
CA ALA A 119 4.38 -5.80 12.83
C ALA A 119 3.15 -6.12 13.69
N SER A 120 2.04 -5.43 13.43
CA SER A 120 0.81 -5.57 14.19
C SER A 120 -0.23 -6.35 13.37
N PRO A 121 -0.63 -7.56 13.83
CA PRO A 121 -1.67 -8.31 13.15
C PRO A 121 -3.01 -7.59 13.26
N LEU A 122 -3.75 -7.56 12.17
CA LEU A 122 -5.06 -6.96 12.12
C LEU A 122 -6.15 -8.02 12.33
N MET A 123 -7.22 -7.58 12.98
CA MET A 123 -8.43 -8.35 13.27
C MET A 123 -9.66 -7.62 12.73
N LEU A 124 -10.72 -8.37 12.49
CA LEU A 124 -12.00 -7.82 12.09
C LEU A 124 -12.60 -6.94 13.20
N GLN A 125 -13.31 -5.90 12.78
CA GLN A 125 -14.32 -5.29 13.64
C GLN A 125 -15.61 -6.12 13.52
N ASP A 126 -16.03 -6.75 14.62
CA ASP A 126 -17.15 -7.70 14.68
C ASP A 126 -18.28 -7.27 15.63
N ILE A 127 -18.16 -6.08 16.22
CA ILE A 127 -19.03 -5.58 17.31
C ILE A 127 -20.21 -4.76 16.79
N VAL A 128 -20.06 -4.05 15.66
CA VAL A 128 -21.00 -3.01 15.20
C VAL A 128 -21.31 -3.22 13.73
N GLU A 129 -22.59 -3.23 13.38
CA GLU A 129 -23.01 -3.28 11.99
C GLU A 129 -22.84 -1.91 11.29
N PRO A 130 -22.47 -1.86 10.00
CA PRO A 130 -22.15 -3.01 9.14
C PRO A 130 -20.75 -3.58 9.45
N ARG A 131 -20.64 -4.90 9.60
CA ARG A 131 -19.35 -5.59 9.83
C ARG A 131 -18.81 -6.30 8.60
N LEU A 132 -17.52 -6.60 8.63
CA LEU A 132 -16.87 -7.48 7.65
C LEU A 132 -17.05 -8.94 8.07
N LEU A 133 -17.31 -9.82 7.09
CA LEU A 133 -17.44 -11.26 7.32
C LEU A 133 -16.15 -12.02 7.01
N LYS A 134 -15.24 -11.41 6.24
CA LYS A 134 -13.98 -12.00 5.78
C LYS A 134 -12.85 -11.01 6.00
N ALA A 135 -11.76 -11.47 6.60
CA ALA A 135 -10.54 -10.68 6.74
C ALA A 135 -9.90 -10.38 5.38
N SER A 136 -9.39 -9.16 5.24
CA SER A 136 -8.78 -8.59 4.03
C SER A 136 -7.28 -8.35 4.26
N THR A 137 -6.94 -7.27 4.95
CA THR A 137 -5.57 -6.88 5.31
C THR A 137 -5.10 -7.67 6.53
N ALA A 138 -3.97 -8.38 6.42
CA ALA A 138 -3.47 -9.24 7.49
C ALA A 138 -2.72 -8.49 8.59
N GLU A 139 -1.92 -7.48 8.24
CA GLU A 139 -1.05 -6.77 9.17
C GLU A 139 -0.76 -5.33 8.73
N VAL A 140 -0.37 -4.49 9.69
CA VAL A 140 0.34 -3.22 9.46
C VAL A 140 1.75 -3.31 10.02
N ARG A 141 2.72 -2.72 9.33
CA ARG A 141 4.08 -2.53 9.85
C ARG A 141 4.28 -1.07 10.23
N VAL A 142 4.64 -0.83 11.47
CA VAL A 142 4.68 0.51 12.06
C VAL A 142 6.10 0.84 12.52
N ARG A 143 6.55 2.05 12.17
CA ARG A 143 7.72 2.72 12.73
C ARG A 143 7.28 4.04 13.35
N ALA A 144 7.95 4.50 14.41
CA ALA A 144 7.60 5.75 15.05
C ALA A 144 8.83 6.61 15.40
N ILE A 145 8.73 7.92 15.18
CA ILE A 145 9.75 8.92 15.49
C ILE A 145 9.11 10.08 16.26
N THR A 146 9.84 10.65 17.22
CA THR A 146 9.46 11.91 17.89
C THR A 146 10.61 12.91 17.90
N ASP A 147 10.30 14.21 17.80
CA ASP A 147 11.24 15.31 18.06
C ASP A 147 11.09 15.91 19.47
N GLY A 148 10.25 15.28 20.31
CA GLY A 148 9.88 15.75 21.64
C GLY A 148 8.65 16.68 21.66
N THR A 149 8.22 17.21 20.52
CA THR A 149 7.01 18.04 20.37
C THR A 149 5.97 17.38 19.48
N ARG A 150 6.42 16.72 18.41
CA ARG A 150 5.61 15.98 17.45
C ARG A 150 5.96 14.49 17.50
N LEU A 151 5.01 13.70 17.06
CA LEU A 151 5.11 12.26 16.91
C LEU A 151 4.71 11.92 15.48
N ALA A 152 5.52 11.12 14.79
CA ALA A 152 5.19 10.57 13.50
C ALA A 152 5.18 9.04 13.51
N PHE A 153 4.21 8.50 12.79
CA PHE A 153 4.09 7.09 12.48
C PHE A 153 4.29 6.92 10.98
N ARG A 154 5.17 6.00 10.59
CA ARG A 154 5.17 5.43 9.24
C ARG A 154 4.49 4.07 9.31
N ILE A 155 3.45 3.90 8.49
CA ILE A 155 2.59 2.73 8.48
C ILE A 155 2.61 2.16 7.06
N ASP A 156 3.08 0.92 6.95
CA ASP A 156 3.12 0.17 5.70
C ASP A 156 2.09 -0.98 5.78
N TRP A 157 1.27 -1.17 4.75
CA TRP A 157 0.42 -2.38 4.60
C TRP A 157 0.38 -2.82 3.15
N THR A 158 0.13 -4.12 2.95
CA THR A 158 -0.02 -4.71 1.62
C THR A 158 -1.44 -4.48 1.13
N ASP A 159 -1.56 -4.02 -0.10
CA ASP A 159 -2.82 -3.73 -0.78
C ASP A 159 -2.54 -3.79 -2.29
N PRO A 160 -3.10 -4.73 -3.07
CA PRO A 160 -2.80 -4.83 -4.49
C PRO A 160 -3.46 -3.74 -5.33
N THR A 161 -4.44 -3.00 -4.80
CA THR A 161 -5.22 -2.00 -5.53
C THR A 161 -4.82 -0.58 -5.14
N ARG A 162 -5.31 0.38 -5.92
CA ARG A 162 -5.17 1.80 -5.64
C ARG A 162 -6.56 2.40 -5.65
N ASP A 163 -7.19 2.45 -4.48
CA ASP A 163 -8.54 2.96 -4.32
C ASP A 163 -8.48 4.39 -3.77
N ASP A 164 -8.12 5.34 -4.63
CA ASP A 164 -8.05 6.76 -4.27
C ASP A 164 -9.08 7.62 -5.01
N LEU A 165 -9.94 7.02 -5.83
CA LEU A 165 -10.93 7.74 -6.63
C LEU A 165 -12.32 7.63 -5.97
N PRO A 166 -12.88 8.72 -5.42
CA PRO A 166 -14.21 8.67 -4.82
C PRO A 166 -15.28 8.43 -5.90
N GLY A 167 -16.36 7.72 -5.57
CA GLY A 167 -17.45 7.49 -6.51
C GLY A 167 -18.59 6.68 -5.91
N VAL A 168 -19.69 6.55 -6.66
CA VAL A 168 -20.82 5.72 -6.24
C VAL A 168 -20.36 4.28 -6.08
N ALA A 169 -20.59 3.70 -4.90
CA ALA A 169 -20.11 2.37 -4.51
C ALA A 169 -18.59 2.15 -4.65
N ARG A 170 -17.81 3.23 -4.72
CA ARG A 170 -16.34 3.20 -4.68
C ARG A 170 -15.87 3.72 -3.34
N PHE A 171 -15.20 2.86 -2.60
CA PHE A 171 -14.59 3.20 -1.32
C PHE A 171 -13.12 3.53 -1.53
N SER A 172 -12.52 4.21 -0.56
CA SER A 172 -11.14 4.66 -0.70
C SER A 172 -10.30 4.06 0.40
N ASP A 173 -9.06 3.73 0.06
CA ASP A 173 -8.06 3.25 1.00
C ASP A 173 -7.84 4.30 2.09
N ALA A 174 -7.69 3.83 3.32
CA ALA A 174 -7.50 4.71 4.47
C ALA A 174 -6.73 4.00 5.58
N VAL A 175 -6.10 4.81 6.43
CA VAL A 175 -5.46 4.33 7.66
C VAL A 175 -5.68 5.33 8.79
N ALA A 176 -5.89 4.82 10.00
CA ALA A 176 -6.06 5.62 11.20
C ALA A 176 -5.06 5.23 12.28
N VAL A 177 -4.62 6.22 13.05
CA VAL A 177 -3.89 6.04 14.30
C VAL A 177 -4.74 6.57 15.44
N GLN A 178 -4.97 5.75 16.46
CA GLN A 178 -5.71 6.10 17.67
C GLN A 178 -4.79 6.07 18.88
N LEU A 179 -4.83 7.12 19.70
CA LEU A 179 -4.10 7.25 20.96
C LEU A 179 -5.07 7.69 22.06
N PRO A 180 -4.90 7.26 23.33
CA PRO A 180 -5.59 7.88 24.46
C PRO A 180 -5.29 9.38 24.50
N ALA A 181 -6.31 10.22 24.69
CA ALA A 181 -6.14 11.67 24.76
C ALA A 181 -5.27 12.11 25.97
N THR A 182 -5.20 11.27 27.00
CA THR A 182 -4.35 11.45 28.17
C THR A 182 -3.68 10.13 28.51
N VAL A 183 -2.36 10.16 28.71
CA VAL A 183 -1.60 8.98 29.17
C VAL A 183 -1.94 8.71 30.64
N ALA A 184 -2.49 7.52 30.91
CA ALA A 184 -2.85 7.04 32.24
C ALA A 184 -2.35 5.60 32.45
N ALA A 185 -2.43 5.09 33.69
CA ALA A 185 -1.99 3.74 34.03
C ALA A 185 -2.81 2.66 33.29
N ASP A 186 -4.11 2.89 33.14
CA ASP A 186 -5.01 2.08 32.34
C ASP A 186 -5.47 2.86 31.10
N ALA A 187 -5.63 2.15 29.98
CA ALA A 187 -6.11 2.72 28.73
C ALA A 187 -7.64 2.66 28.64
N PRO A 188 -8.30 3.64 27.99
CA PRO A 188 -9.74 3.56 27.73
C PRO A 188 -10.07 2.39 26.81
N ALA A 189 -11.35 2.11 26.58
CA ALA A 189 -11.75 1.04 25.67
C ALA A 189 -11.14 1.23 24.25
N PRO A 190 -10.56 0.17 23.64
CA PRO A 190 -9.94 0.27 22.31
C PRO A 190 -10.97 0.57 21.21
N GLN A 191 -12.26 0.34 21.47
CA GLN A 191 -13.39 0.65 20.60
C GLN A 191 -13.72 2.14 20.60
N MET A 192 -12.72 2.96 20.31
CA MET A 192 -12.84 4.42 20.19
C MET A 192 -13.09 5.17 21.50
N GLY A 193 -12.55 4.66 22.61
CA GLY A 193 -12.66 5.30 23.92
C GLY A 193 -13.93 4.93 24.68
N GLU A 194 -14.19 5.65 25.75
CA GLU A 194 -15.41 5.54 26.55
C GLU A 194 -15.75 6.90 27.19
N LYS A 195 -16.96 7.04 27.74
CA LYS A 195 -17.44 8.30 28.29
C LYS A 195 -16.47 8.88 29.31
N GLY A 196 -16.01 10.12 29.09
CA GLY A 196 -15.03 10.81 29.94
C GLY A 196 -13.58 10.33 29.78
N ARG A 197 -13.32 9.35 28.92
CA ARG A 197 -11.97 8.86 28.57
C ARG A 197 -11.81 8.79 27.06
N ALA A 198 -11.66 9.97 26.49
CA ALA A 198 -11.56 10.16 25.06
C ALA A 198 -10.28 9.58 24.45
N VAL A 199 -10.37 9.23 23.18
CA VAL A 199 -9.24 8.92 22.31
C VAL A 199 -9.15 9.96 21.20
N GLU A 200 -7.93 10.24 20.77
CA GLU A 200 -7.63 11.10 19.63
C GLU A 200 -7.20 10.23 18.44
N ILE A 201 -7.87 10.42 17.32
CA ILE A 201 -7.69 9.63 16.11
C ILE A 201 -7.22 10.56 15.00
N THR A 202 -6.14 10.20 14.31
CA THR A 202 -5.74 10.87 13.07
C THR A 202 -6.02 9.93 11.91
N PHE A 203 -6.87 10.36 10.98
CA PHE A 203 -7.39 9.55 9.88
C PHE A 203 -6.84 10.05 8.55
N TRP A 204 -6.05 9.24 7.86
CA TRP A 204 -5.56 9.48 6.51
C TRP A 204 -6.45 8.78 5.48
N ARG A 205 -6.64 9.38 4.31
CA ARG A 205 -7.41 8.79 3.21
C ARG A 205 -6.73 9.00 1.85
N ALA A 206 -6.67 7.96 1.03
CA ALA A 206 -6.03 8.00 -0.28
C ALA A 206 -6.70 9.00 -1.22
N SER A 207 -8.03 9.12 -1.20
CA SER A 207 -8.73 10.13 -2.00
C SER A 207 -8.34 11.56 -1.63
N TRP A 208 -8.07 11.82 -0.35
CA TRP A 208 -7.61 13.14 0.09
C TRP A 208 -6.15 13.36 -0.27
N GLN A 209 -5.32 12.32 -0.23
CA GLN A 209 -3.96 12.37 -0.74
C GLN A 209 -3.94 12.79 -2.20
N ALA A 210 -4.79 12.20 -3.04
CA ALA A 210 -4.80 12.56 -4.45
C ALA A 210 -5.26 14.00 -4.71
N THR A 211 -6.22 14.52 -3.93
CA THR A 211 -6.59 15.95 -3.98
C THR A 211 -5.40 16.84 -3.62
N VAL A 212 -4.68 16.51 -2.54
CA VAL A 212 -3.46 17.24 -2.13
C VAL A 212 -2.36 17.15 -3.19
N ASP A 213 -2.27 16.02 -3.90
CA ASP A 213 -1.33 15.81 -5.01
C ASP A 213 -1.78 16.51 -6.31
N GLY A 214 -2.91 17.22 -6.29
CA GLY A 214 -3.38 18.07 -7.37
C GLY A 214 -4.44 17.45 -8.29
N ARG A 215 -5.02 16.30 -7.93
CA ARG A 215 -6.19 15.78 -8.67
C ARG A 215 -7.32 16.80 -8.62
N LYS A 216 -7.86 17.12 -9.79
CA LYS A 216 -8.99 18.04 -9.93
C LYS A 216 -10.28 17.35 -9.51
N GLU A 217 -11.18 18.11 -8.89
CA GLU A 217 -12.54 17.66 -8.66
C GLU A 217 -13.38 17.91 -9.92
N SER A 218 -13.24 17.05 -10.93
CA SER A 218 -14.02 17.13 -12.17
C SER A 218 -14.64 15.79 -12.55
N ILE A 219 -15.74 15.86 -13.32
CA ILE A 219 -16.38 14.66 -13.85
C ILE A 219 -15.47 13.88 -14.80
N THR A 220 -14.55 14.56 -15.49
CA THR A 220 -13.58 13.94 -16.41
C THR A 220 -12.51 13.13 -15.69
N GLU A 221 -12.22 13.43 -14.42
CA GLU A 221 -11.33 12.61 -13.59
C GLU A 221 -11.99 11.29 -13.17
N LEU A 222 -13.33 11.29 -13.02
CA LEU A 222 -14.12 10.08 -12.75
C LEU A 222 -14.43 9.28 -14.02
N TYR A 223 -14.72 10.00 -15.10
CA TYR A 223 -15.17 9.48 -16.38
C TYR A 223 -14.43 10.21 -17.51
N PRO A 224 -13.25 9.72 -17.93
CA PRO A 224 -12.41 10.41 -18.92
C PRO A 224 -13.10 10.68 -20.28
N GLY A 225 -14.11 9.88 -20.63
CA GLY A 225 -14.91 10.05 -21.84
C GLY A 225 -16.19 10.88 -21.66
N ALA A 226 -16.47 11.43 -20.48
CA ALA A 226 -17.67 12.23 -20.27
C ALA A 226 -17.57 13.58 -21.00
N SER A 227 -18.57 13.86 -21.83
CA SER A 227 -18.83 15.20 -22.34
C SER A 227 -19.74 15.94 -21.37
N VAL A 228 -19.39 17.18 -21.06
CA VAL A 228 -20.24 18.09 -20.30
C VAL A 228 -20.85 19.05 -21.31
N ASP A 229 -22.15 18.92 -21.57
CA ASP A 229 -22.80 19.74 -22.58
C ASP A 229 -22.89 21.21 -22.15
N HIS A 230 -23.31 21.47 -20.91
CA HIS A 230 -23.30 22.82 -20.34
C HIS A 230 -23.47 22.80 -18.81
N TYR A 231 -22.53 23.40 -18.08
CA TYR A 231 -22.78 23.87 -16.72
C TYR A 231 -23.02 25.37 -16.72
N PRO A 232 -24.08 25.87 -16.05
CA PRO A 232 -24.35 27.31 -16.00
C PRO A 232 -23.18 28.13 -15.45
N PHE A 233 -22.39 27.58 -14.51
CA PHE A 233 -21.20 28.23 -13.97
C PHE A 233 -20.01 28.29 -14.95
N GLU A 234 -20.06 27.60 -16.09
CA GLU A 234 -19.06 27.66 -17.16
C GLU A 234 -19.50 28.56 -18.33
N ALA A 235 -20.67 29.23 -18.20
CA ALA A 235 -21.18 30.11 -19.24
C ALA A 235 -20.22 31.28 -19.53
N ALA A 236 -20.05 31.62 -20.81
CA ALA A 236 -19.16 32.70 -21.26
C ALA A 236 -19.53 34.10 -20.73
N SER A 237 -20.79 34.28 -20.27
CA SER A 237 -21.24 35.50 -19.61
C SER A 237 -20.65 35.70 -18.21
N LEU A 238 -20.06 34.65 -17.62
CA LEU A 238 -19.34 34.75 -16.36
C LEU A 238 -17.85 34.92 -16.62
N GLU A 239 -17.25 35.92 -15.98
CA GLU A 239 -15.81 36.05 -15.94
C GLU A 239 -15.19 34.86 -15.17
N LYS A 240 -14.16 34.25 -15.75
CA LYS A 240 -13.47 33.09 -15.19
C LYS A 240 -12.77 33.46 -13.88
N GLY A 241 -13.04 32.71 -12.83
CA GLY A 241 -12.52 32.98 -11.48
C GLY A 241 -13.24 34.14 -10.77
N SER A 242 -14.35 34.65 -11.30
CA SER A 242 -15.15 35.68 -10.61
C SER A 242 -15.87 35.12 -9.38
N ALA A 243 -16.25 36.01 -8.46
CA ALA A 243 -17.09 35.64 -7.33
C ALA A 243 -18.45 35.10 -7.78
N ALA A 244 -19.03 35.68 -8.85
CA ALA A 244 -20.29 35.23 -9.44
C ALA A 244 -20.19 33.80 -10.00
N GLN A 245 -19.09 33.46 -10.69
CA GLN A 245 -18.85 32.08 -11.14
C GLN A 245 -18.76 31.12 -9.96
N ARG A 246 -18.00 31.46 -8.91
CA ARG A 246 -17.85 30.60 -7.72
C ARG A 246 -19.18 30.40 -6.99
N GLU A 247 -19.96 31.47 -6.83
CA GLU A 247 -21.28 31.41 -6.20
C GLU A 247 -22.22 30.50 -7.00
N MET A 248 -22.25 30.64 -8.34
CA MET A 248 -23.06 29.77 -9.18
C MET A 248 -22.58 28.32 -9.11
N ALA A 249 -21.27 28.07 -9.17
CA ALA A 249 -20.71 26.72 -9.04
C ALA A 249 -21.10 26.06 -7.71
N ALA A 250 -21.09 26.83 -6.60
CA ALA A 250 -21.49 26.33 -5.30
C ALA A 250 -22.95 25.84 -5.25
N ARG A 251 -23.86 26.42 -6.04
CA ARG A 251 -25.27 25.96 -6.15
C ARG A 251 -25.40 24.55 -6.74
N TYR A 252 -24.42 24.13 -7.54
CA TYR A 252 -24.36 22.79 -8.15
C TYR A 252 -23.43 21.83 -7.39
N ALA A 253 -22.81 22.30 -6.29
CA ALA A 253 -21.96 21.50 -5.42
C ALA A 253 -22.57 21.43 -4.00
N PRO A 254 -23.72 20.76 -3.82
CA PRO A 254 -24.45 20.77 -2.54
C PRO A 254 -23.62 20.24 -1.37
N ALA A 255 -22.75 19.26 -1.60
CA ALA A 255 -21.82 18.77 -0.58
C ALA A 255 -20.88 19.89 -0.09
N LEU A 256 -20.30 20.66 -1.00
CA LEU A 256 -19.44 21.80 -0.65
C LEU A 256 -20.24 22.91 0.04
N ALA A 257 -21.44 23.23 -0.47
CA ALA A 257 -22.31 24.26 0.10
C ALA A 257 -22.77 23.94 1.54
N LEU A 258 -22.94 22.66 1.87
CA LEU A 258 -23.27 22.19 3.22
C LEU A 258 -22.04 22.00 4.13
N GLY A 259 -20.83 22.33 3.64
CA GLY A 259 -19.60 22.14 4.40
C GLY A 259 -19.27 20.66 4.66
N ASN A 260 -19.68 19.77 3.76
CA ASN A 260 -19.34 18.36 3.86
C ASN A 260 -17.83 18.19 3.82
N ARG A 261 -17.26 17.79 4.95
CA ARG A 261 -15.82 17.62 5.14
C ARG A 261 -15.24 16.51 4.29
N MET A 262 -16.03 15.66 3.66
CA MET A 262 -15.52 14.66 2.70
C MET A 262 -15.22 15.26 1.32
N ALA A 263 -15.77 16.44 1.01
CA ALA A 263 -15.69 17.11 -0.28
C ALA A 263 -14.84 18.38 -0.21
N GLY A 264 -14.38 18.84 -1.38
CA GLY A 264 -13.73 20.12 -1.53
C GLY A 264 -12.20 20.06 -1.44
N PRO A 265 -11.54 21.18 -1.76
CA PRO A 265 -10.10 21.27 -1.72
C PRO A 265 -9.57 21.00 -0.31
N ARG A 266 -8.42 20.33 -0.25
CA ARG A 266 -7.73 20.02 1.00
C ARG A 266 -6.29 20.47 0.95
N GLU A 267 -5.81 21.01 2.05
CA GLU A 267 -4.39 21.28 2.26
C GLU A 267 -3.64 20.04 2.75
N ARG A 268 -4.34 19.12 3.42
CA ARG A 268 -3.75 17.96 4.08
C ARG A 268 -4.59 16.70 3.85
N PRO A 269 -3.97 15.52 3.73
CA PRO A 269 -4.68 14.27 3.45
C PRO A 269 -5.14 13.55 4.72
N VAL A 270 -5.20 14.27 5.84
CA VAL A 270 -5.57 13.75 7.17
C VAL A 270 -6.67 14.57 7.80
N GLU A 271 -7.39 13.96 8.74
CA GLU A 271 -8.35 14.63 9.62
C GLU A 271 -8.11 14.17 11.07
N ASP A 272 -8.11 15.13 11.99
CA ASP A 272 -8.04 14.87 13.42
C ASP A 272 -9.45 14.74 14.01
N LEU A 273 -9.67 13.64 14.73
CA LEU A 273 -10.94 13.21 15.26
C LEU A 273 -10.78 12.91 16.76
N ILE A 274 -11.89 13.04 17.49
CA ILE A 274 -12.00 12.67 18.90
C ILE A 274 -13.22 11.77 19.10
N ALA A 275 -13.11 10.80 20.00
CA ALA A 275 -14.21 9.90 20.33
C ALA A 275 -14.19 9.50 21.81
N GLU A 276 -15.38 9.30 22.37
CA GLU A 276 -15.65 8.80 23.72
C GLU A 276 -16.53 7.53 23.65
N GLY A 277 -16.21 6.65 22.71
CA GLY A 277 -16.88 5.38 22.44
C GLY A 277 -17.50 5.29 21.05
N PRO A 278 -18.04 4.12 20.68
CA PRO A 278 -18.63 3.89 19.38
C PRO A 278 -19.76 4.88 19.06
N GLY A 279 -19.76 5.44 17.85
CA GLY A 279 -20.80 6.38 17.39
C GLY A 279 -20.64 7.82 17.88
N THR A 280 -19.61 8.13 18.67
CA THR A 280 -19.37 9.50 19.20
C THR A 280 -18.29 10.28 18.44
N VAL A 281 -17.74 9.68 17.39
CA VAL A 281 -16.63 10.25 16.61
C VAL A 281 -17.03 11.59 16.04
N THR A 282 -16.24 12.61 16.34
CA THR A 282 -16.40 13.95 15.81
C THR A 282 -15.04 14.56 15.51
N THR A 283 -15.00 15.70 14.83
CA THR A 283 -13.73 16.41 14.62
C THR A 283 -13.14 16.90 15.93
N ALA A 284 -11.84 16.70 16.07
CA ALA A 284 -11.07 17.30 17.14
C ALA A 284 -11.04 18.82 16.98
N ARG A 285 -10.85 19.53 18.10
CA ARG A 285 -10.66 20.99 18.11
C ARG A 285 -9.27 21.39 17.57
N SER A 286 -8.26 20.55 17.81
CA SER A 286 -6.93 20.70 17.20
C SER A 286 -6.92 19.94 15.88
N THR A 287 -6.43 20.59 14.82
CA THR A 287 -6.27 20.02 13.48
C THR A 287 -4.87 20.35 12.96
N ASP A 288 -3.85 20.02 13.72
CA ASP A 288 -2.44 20.34 13.48
C ASP A 288 -1.62 19.14 12.98
N SER A 289 -2.29 17.99 12.81
CA SER A 289 -1.70 16.83 12.17
C SER A 289 -1.47 17.05 10.68
N ASN A 290 -0.53 16.29 10.13
CA ASN A 290 -0.23 16.23 8.72
C ASN A 290 -0.01 14.78 8.29
N GLY A 291 -0.04 14.52 6.99
CA GLY A 291 0.31 13.20 6.49
C GLY A 291 0.74 13.20 5.03
N ARG A 292 1.37 12.10 4.64
CA ARG A 292 1.80 11.82 3.28
C ARG A 292 1.73 10.32 3.04
N GLY A 293 0.85 9.91 2.15
CA GLY A 293 0.78 8.56 1.63
C GLY A 293 1.47 8.45 0.28
N GLN A 294 2.21 7.37 0.09
CA GLN A 294 2.81 7.00 -1.17
C GLN A 294 2.45 5.56 -1.52
N ARG A 295 2.15 5.34 -2.79
CA ARG A 295 1.96 4.01 -3.33
C ARG A 295 3.31 3.30 -3.45
N THR A 296 3.36 2.05 -3.02
CA THR A 296 4.50 1.15 -3.17
C THR A 296 4.14 0.02 -4.14
N ASP A 297 5.11 -0.81 -4.52
CA ASP A 297 4.89 -1.96 -5.40
C ASP A 297 3.89 -2.98 -4.84
N THR A 298 3.73 -3.01 -3.51
CA THR A 298 2.94 -4.04 -2.81
C THR A 298 1.74 -3.49 -2.04
N GLY A 299 1.57 -2.17 -1.99
CA GLY A 299 0.67 -1.57 -1.01
C GLY A 299 0.89 -0.08 -0.81
N TRP A 300 0.61 0.39 0.39
CA TRP A 300 0.77 1.78 0.78
C TRP A 300 1.86 1.96 1.84
N SER A 301 2.51 3.11 1.81
CA SER A 301 3.35 3.62 2.89
C SER A 301 2.87 5.02 3.26
N VAL A 302 2.40 5.19 4.49
CA VAL A 302 1.79 6.43 4.95
C VAL A 302 2.52 6.95 6.17
N VAL A 303 2.94 8.22 6.11
CA VAL A 303 3.38 8.98 7.28
C VAL A 303 2.21 9.79 7.81
N ILE A 304 1.93 9.65 9.11
CA ILE A 304 1.04 10.53 9.87
C ILE A 304 1.87 11.19 10.95
N SER A 305 1.88 12.53 10.98
CA SER A 305 2.54 13.31 12.02
C SER A 305 1.51 14.13 12.79
N ARG A 306 1.67 14.23 14.10
CA ARG A 306 0.75 14.91 15.02
C ARG A 306 1.48 15.45 16.22
N THR A 307 0.81 16.30 17.01
CA THR A 307 1.34 16.71 18.32
C THR A 307 1.49 15.50 19.24
N LEU A 308 2.60 15.47 19.99
CA LEU A 308 2.88 14.43 20.98
C LEU A 308 1.82 14.46 22.09
N PRO A 309 1.16 13.34 22.41
CA PRO A 309 0.12 13.31 23.46
C PRO A 309 0.66 13.75 24.82
N ARG A 310 -0.19 14.46 25.60
CA ARG A 310 0.16 14.90 26.95
C ARG A 310 0.49 13.71 27.85
N GLY A 311 1.63 13.79 28.53
CA GLY A 311 2.13 12.74 29.43
C GLY A 311 2.99 11.68 28.73
N MET A 312 3.11 11.71 27.40
CA MET A 312 4.08 10.90 26.68
C MET A 312 5.47 11.55 26.78
N SER A 313 6.44 10.82 27.34
CA SER A 313 7.83 11.28 27.51
C SER A 313 8.78 10.09 27.45
N PRO A 314 10.09 10.29 27.26
CA PRO A 314 11.09 9.22 27.30
C PRO A 314 10.91 8.28 28.49
N GLY A 315 10.92 6.97 28.24
CA GLY A 315 10.73 5.91 29.23
C GLY A 315 9.29 5.67 29.70
N LYS A 316 8.32 6.50 29.30
CA LYS A 316 6.90 6.28 29.59
C LYS A 316 6.26 5.40 28.51
N ARG A 317 5.40 4.49 28.98
CA ARG A 317 4.57 3.61 28.14
C ARG A 317 3.18 4.23 27.99
N SER A 318 2.57 4.01 26.83
CA SER A 318 1.17 4.30 26.54
C SER A 318 0.62 3.19 25.64
N GLN A 319 -0.54 3.42 25.03
CA GLN A 319 -1.16 2.53 24.06
C GLN A 319 -1.44 3.26 22.75
N VAL A 320 -1.34 2.54 21.64
CA VAL A 320 -1.73 3.01 20.30
C VAL A 320 -2.56 1.92 19.61
N ALA A 321 -3.49 2.29 18.76
CA ALA A 321 -4.22 1.35 17.93
C ALA A 321 -4.29 1.83 16.48
N PHE A 322 -4.39 0.89 15.55
CA PHE A 322 -4.42 1.16 14.12
C PHE A 322 -5.69 0.59 13.49
N ALA A 323 -6.16 1.22 12.43
CA ALA A 323 -7.18 0.68 11.57
C ALA A 323 -6.87 0.97 10.11
N VAL A 324 -7.18 0.02 9.23
CA VAL A 324 -7.00 0.12 7.78
C VAL A 324 -8.33 -0.17 7.10
N TRP A 325 -8.57 0.55 6.01
CA TRP A 325 -9.67 0.31 5.09
C TRP A 325 -9.07 0.09 3.70
N GLU A 326 -9.41 -1.03 3.07
CA GLU A 326 -9.13 -1.28 1.64
C GLU A 326 -10.41 -1.06 0.81
N GLY A 327 -10.36 -0.10 -0.12
CA GLY A 327 -11.51 0.33 -0.90
C GLY A 327 -12.10 -0.79 -1.76
N THR A 328 -11.25 -1.61 -2.38
CA THR A 328 -11.64 -2.76 -3.20
C THR A 328 -12.42 -3.81 -2.41
N HIS A 329 -12.16 -3.95 -1.11
CA HIS A 329 -12.92 -4.82 -0.20
C HIS A 329 -14.19 -4.17 0.36
N GLN A 330 -14.58 -3.02 -0.21
CA GLN A 330 -15.75 -2.23 0.19
C GLN A 330 -15.66 -1.76 1.64
N GLU A 331 -14.46 -1.53 2.16
CA GLU A 331 -14.27 -1.12 3.53
C GLU A 331 -14.55 0.37 3.70
N ALA A 332 -15.42 0.70 4.66
CA ALA A 332 -15.69 2.06 5.09
C ALA A 332 -16.42 2.05 6.43
N GLY A 333 -16.24 3.13 7.20
CA GLY A 333 -16.88 3.27 8.52
C GLY A 333 -16.48 2.13 9.45
N ALA A 334 -17.45 1.36 9.94
CA ALA A 334 -17.20 0.22 10.84
C ALA A 334 -16.59 -1.00 10.13
N ARG A 335 -16.82 -1.18 8.82
CA ARG A 335 -16.19 -2.23 8.02
C ARG A 335 -14.73 -1.90 7.81
N LYS A 336 -13.85 -2.49 8.62
CA LYS A 336 -12.41 -2.24 8.64
C LYS A 336 -11.65 -3.37 9.28
N MET A 337 -10.36 -3.41 9.00
CA MET A 337 -9.38 -4.17 9.76
C MET A 337 -8.78 -3.27 10.85
N ARG A 338 -8.59 -3.79 12.07
CA ARG A 338 -8.07 -3.00 13.21
C ARG A 338 -7.16 -3.81 14.11
N THR A 339 -6.41 -3.13 14.97
CA THR A 339 -5.73 -3.76 16.10
C THR A 339 -6.60 -3.69 17.38
N GLY A 340 -6.16 -4.38 18.43
CA GLY A 340 -6.45 -3.97 19.81
C GLY A 340 -5.55 -2.80 20.23
N TRP A 341 -5.40 -2.59 21.54
CA TRP A 341 -4.31 -1.74 22.03
C TRP A 341 -2.96 -2.41 21.83
N VAL A 342 -2.03 -1.66 21.24
CA VAL A 342 -0.64 -2.02 21.06
C VAL A 342 0.19 -1.15 22.00
N PRO A 343 1.07 -1.73 22.83
CA PRO A 343 1.96 -0.94 23.67
C PRO A 343 2.85 -0.03 22.81
N ILE A 344 3.02 1.22 23.26
CA ILE A 344 3.95 2.19 22.65
C ILE A 344 4.84 2.78 23.73
N VAL A 345 6.12 2.91 23.44
CA VAL A 345 7.12 3.44 24.37
C VAL A 345 8.03 4.44 23.67
N VAL A 346 8.26 5.59 24.31
CA VAL A 346 9.32 6.51 23.87
C VAL A 346 10.64 6.02 24.42
N GLU A 347 11.62 5.80 23.54
CA GLU A 347 12.94 5.36 23.98
C GLU A 347 13.51 6.33 25.02
N ALA A 348 14.18 5.79 26.04
CA ALA A 348 14.93 6.62 26.96
C ALA A 348 16.10 7.28 26.21
N LYS A 349 16.38 8.55 26.51
CA LYS A 349 17.63 9.18 26.04
C LYS A 349 18.79 8.34 26.59
N LYS A 350 19.63 7.82 25.69
CA LYS A 350 20.85 7.10 26.05
C LYS A 350 21.90 8.04 26.63
#